data_AF-A0A2V9KRG1-F1
#
_entry.id   AF-A0A2V9KRG1-F1
#
_cell.length_a   1.000
_cell.length_b   1.000
_cell.length_c   1.000
_cell.angle_alpha   90.00
_cell.angle_beta   90.00
_cell.angle_gamma   90.00
#
_symmetry.space_group_name_H-M   'P 1'
#
loop_
_entity.id
_entity.type
_entity.pdbx_description
1 polymer ?
#
loop_
_entity_poly.entity_id
_entity_poly.type
_entity_poly.pdbx_seq_one_letter_code
_entity_poly.pdbx_strand_id
1 'polypeptide(L)' 'EDDHLPLSAAGVPAVDIIDFAPFLRGYHHTSQDTLDRCSPDTLAMVGRVVLATLAQLERRLENKSSRSA' A
#
# COMPACT_ATOMS: atom_id res chain seq x y z
N GLU A 1 10.93 7.48 8.86
CA GLU A 1 9.57 8.04 8.80
C GLU A 1 9.11 7.95 7.36
N ASP A 2 7.82 7.76 7.10
CA ASP A 2 7.28 7.50 5.77
C ASP A 2 6.04 8.39 5.52
N ASP A 3 5.61 8.49 4.26
CA ASP A 3 4.68 9.51 3.77
C ASP A 3 3.26 9.39 4.35
N HIS A 4 2.91 8.23 4.91
CA HIS A 4 1.60 7.99 5.52
C HIS A 4 1.43 8.70 6.88
N LEU A 5 2.52 9.09 7.56
CA LEU A 5 2.47 9.65 8.91
C LEU A 5 1.80 11.03 8.95
N PRO A 6 2.13 12.01 8.07
CA PRO A 6 1.43 13.30 8.03
C PRO A 6 -0.06 13.17 7.70
N LEU A 7 -0.44 12.23 6.84
CA LEU A 7 -1.85 11.95 6.50
C LEU A 7 -2.62 11.46 7.73
N SER A 8 -2.04 10.49 8.45
CA SER A 8 -2.62 9.94 9.67
C SER A 8 -2.77 11.02 10.75
N ALA A 9 -1.77 11.88 10.91
CA ALA A 9 -1.81 13.00 11.84
C ALA A 9 -2.91 14.03 11.50
N ALA A 10 -3.25 14.18 10.22
CA ALA A 10 -4.35 15.04 9.75
C ALA A 10 -5.74 14.35 9.82
N GLY A 11 -5.83 13.13 10.37
CA GLY A 11 -7.08 12.38 10.48
C GLY A 11 -7.50 11.64 9.21
N VAL A 12 -6.62 11.54 8.21
CA VAL A 12 -6.83 10.72 7.02
C VAL A 12 -6.32 9.30 7.31
N PRO A 13 -7.18 8.26 7.28
CA PRO A 13 -6.72 6.89 7.46
C PRO A 13 -5.75 6.51 6.34
N ALA A 14 -4.51 6.19 6.71
CA ALA A 14 -3.46 5.80 5.78
C ALA A 14 -2.79 4.50 6.25
N VAL A 15 -2.27 3.72 5.31
CA VAL A 15 -1.53 2.49 5.55
C VAL A 15 -0.33 2.44 4.62
N ASP A 16 0.76 1.87 5.10
CA ASP A 16 2.01 1.72 4.37
C ASP A 16 2.23 0.24 3.99
N ILE A 17 2.29 -0.04 2.69
CA ILE A 17 2.53 -1.39 2.17
C ILE A 17 3.98 -1.45 1.72
N ILE A 18 4.83 -1.89 2.66
CA ILE A 18 6.27 -1.82 2.55
C ILE A 18 6.90 -3.10 3.07
N ASP A 19 7.90 -3.60 2.36
CA ASP A 19 8.77 -4.65 2.86
C ASP A 19 9.73 -4.00 3.86
N PHE A 20 9.87 -4.51 5.10
CA PHE A 20 10.79 -3.96 6.11
C PHE A 20 11.76 -4.98 6.74
N ALA A 21 11.51 -6.28 6.63
CA ALA A 21 12.40 -7.33 7.17
C ALA A 21 12.05 -8.74 6.65
N PRO A 22 13.04 -9.63 6.41
CA PRO A 22 14.49 -9.40 6.33
C PRO A 22 14.97 -8.96 4.93
N PHE A 23 14.06 -8.84 3.95
CA PHE A 23 14.40 -8.66 2.53
C PHE A 23 14.90 -7.25 2.17
N LEU A 24 14.56 -6.20 2.93
CA LEU A 24 15.17 -4.86 2.76
C LEU A 24 16.67 -4.80 3.08
N ARG A 25 17.22 -5.75 3.86
CA ARG A 25 18.53 -5.56 4.51
C ARG A 25 19.72 -5.53 3.54
N GLY A 26 19.52 -5.76 2.23
CA GLY A 26 20.61 -5.83 1.26
C GLY A 26 20.78 -4.60 0.38
N TYR A 27 19.68 -4.14 -0.22
CA TYR A 27 19.78 -3.32 -1.44
C TYR A 27 19.27 -1.89 -1.30
N HIS A 28 18.38 -1.62 -0.34
CA HIS A 28 17.76 -0.30 -0.18
C HIS A 28 18.82 0.80 -0.01
N HIS A 29 18.70 1.87 -0.80
CA HIS A 29 19.66 2.99 -0.85
C HIS A 29 21.10 2.57 -1.20
N THR A 30 21.25 1.51 -2.00
CA THR A 30 22.55 1.10 -2.57
C THR A 30 22.45 1.03 -4.10
N SER A 31 23.59 0.93 -4.78
CA SER A 31 23.62 0.65 -6.22
C SER A 31 23.14 -0.76 -6.59
N GLN A 32 22.84 -1.61 -5.61
CA GLN A 32 22.31 -2.96 -5.80
C GLN A 32 20.78 -2.98 -5.86
N ASP A 33 20.10 -1.84 -5.70
CA ASP A 33 18.65 -1.68 -5.93
C ASP A 33 18.37 -1.67 -7.43
N THR A 34 18.33 -2.87 -8.01
CA THR A 34 18.24 -3.11 -9.45
C THR A 34 17.04 -3.98 -9.79
N LEU A 35 16.57 -3.93 -11.05
CA LEU A 35 15.35 -4.62 -11.49
C LEU A 35 15.36 -6.14 -11.27
N ASP A 36 16.54 -6.78 -11.26
CA ASP A 36 16.70 -8.21 -10.96
C ASP A 36 16.40 -8.56 -9.49
N ARG A 37 16.27 -7.56 -8.61
CA ARG A 37 15.82 -7.72 -7.22
C ARG A 37 14.31 -7.68 -7.07
N CYS A 38 13.57 -7.28 -8.11
CA CYS A 38 12.12 -7.26 -8.10
C CYS A 38 11.54 -8.65 -8.41
N SER A 39 10.51 -9.07 -7.65
CA SER A 39 9.74 -10.27 -7.95
C SER A 39 8.43 -9.91 -8.66
N PRO A 40 8.19 -10.41 -9.89
CA PRO A 40 6.91 -10.23 -10.58
C PRO A 40 5.72 -10.73 -9.75
N ASP A 41 5.92 -11.81 -8.99
CA ASP A 41 4.88 -12.41 -8.16
C ASP A 41 4.52 -11.52 -6.98
N THR A 42 5.50 -10.93 -6.30
CA THR A 42 5.21 -10.04 -5.16
C THR A 42 4.57 -8.74 -5.62
N LEU A 43 5.01 -8.18 -6.75
CA LEU A 43 4.37 -7.01 -7.35
C LEU A 43 2.90 -7.30 -7.72
N ALA A 44 2.63 -8.49 -8.28
CA ALA A 44 1.26 -8.91 -8.59
C ALA A 44 0.41 -9.09 -7.33
N MET A 45 0.97 -9.59 -6.23
CA MET A 45 0.27 -9.71 -4.94
C MET A 45 -0.13 -8.34 -4.40
N VAL A 46 0.81 -7.37 -4.36
CA VAL A 46 0.52 -6.00 -3.93
C VAL A 46 -0.58 -5.38 -4.80
N GLY A 47 -0.45 -5.46 -6.12
CA GLY A 47 -1.46 -4.93 -7.05
C GLY A 47 -2.85 -5.53 -6.84
N ARG A 48 -2.95 -6.85 -6.64
CA ARG A 48 -4.23 -7.52 -6.37
C ARG A 48 -4.87 -7.07 -5.06
N VAL A 49 -4.07 -6.93 -4.00
CA VAL A 49 -4.55 -6.45 -2.69
C VAL A 49 -5.07 -5.02 -2.80
N VAL A 50 -4.33 -4.13 -3.46
CA VAL A 50 -4.75 -2.73 -3.68
C VAL A 50 -6.07 -2.67 -4.46
N LEU A 51 -6.17 -3.37 -5.59
CA LEU A 51 -7.39 -3.39 -6.41
C LEU A 51 -8.60 -3.96 -5.65
N ALA A 52 -8.42 -5.06 -4.93
CA ALA A 52 -9.50 -5.64 -4.12
C ALA A 52 -9.96 -4.69 -3.01
N THR A 53 -9.01 -3.97 -2.39
CA THR A 53 -9.29 -3.00 -1.33
C THR A 53 -10.05 -1.79 -1.86
N LEU A 54 -9.63 -1.22 -3.00
CA LEU A 54 -10.34 -0.12 -3.65
C LEU A 54 -11.79 -0.48 -3.95
N ALA A 55 -12.02 -1.63 -4.59
CA ALA A 55 -13.37 -2.09 -4.90
C ALA A 55 -14.23 -2.29 -3.62
N GLN A 56 -13.64 -2.74 -2.51
CA GLN A 56 -14.34 -2.85 -1.23
C GLN A 56 -14.68 -1.49 -0.62
N LEU A 57 -13.75 -0.52 -0.71
CA LEU A 57 -13.95 0.83 -0.20
C LEU A 57 -15.02 1.57 -1.00
N GLU A 58 -15.00 1.50 -2.34
CA GLU A 58 -16.02 2.06 -3.22
C GLU A 58 -17.43 1.59 -2.83
N ARG A 59 -17.64 0.27 -2.74
CA ARG A 59 -18.92 -0.31 -2.30
C ARG A 59 -19.34 0.16 -0.90
N ARG A 60 -18.38 0.29 0.02
CA ARG A 60 -18.66 0.75 1.39
C ARG A 60 -19.10 2.22 1.39
N LEU A 61 -18.49 3.06 0.56
CA LEU A 61 -18.83 4.47 0.43
C LEU A 61 -20.21 4.65 -0.22
N GLU A 62 -20.51 3.92 -1.30
CA GLU A 62 -21.83 3.89 -1.94
C GLU A 62 -22.93 3.49 -0.95
N ASN A 63 -22.70 2.42 -0.18
CA ASN A 63 -23.64 1.93 0.84
C ASN A 63 -23.84 2.91 2.02
N LYS A 64 -22.85 3.76 2.30
CA LYS A 64 -22.98 4.80 3.33
C LYS A 64 -23.83 5.96 2.80
N SER A 65 -23.60 6.39 1.56
CA SER A 65 -24.38 7.45 0.91
C SER A 65 -25.86 7.10 0.79
N SER A 66 -26.20 5.85 0.47
CA SER A 66 -27.60 5.39 0.36
C SER A 66 -28.33 5.22 1.69
N ARG A 67 -27.62 5.20 2.83
CA ARG A 67 -28.21 5.13 4.19
C ARG A 67 -28.35 6.50 4.87
N SER A 68 -27.75 7.54 4.30
CA SER A 68 -27.80 8.91 4.83
C SER A 68 -28.71 9.85 4.02
N ALA A 69 -29.35 9.34 2.96
CA ALA A 69 -30.44 9.97 2.23
C ALA A 69 -31.78 9.32 2.64
#